data_AF-A0A6N2KK07-F1
#
_entry.id   AF-A0A6N2KK07-F1
#
_cell.length_a   1.000
_cell.length_b   1.000
_cell.length_c   1.000
_cell.angle_alpha   90.00
_cell.angle_beta   90.00
_cell.angle_gamma   90.00
#
_symmetry.space_group_name_H-M   'P 1'
#
loop_
_entity.id
_entity.type
_entity.pdbx_description
1 polymer ?
#
loop_
_entity_poly.entity_id
_entity_poly.type
_entity_poly.pdbx_seq_one_letter_code
_entity_poly.pdbx_strand_id
1 'polypeptide(L)'
;MRFLWLTVVLYTVCNLVLADQIYLTHAGSTFSRSSREPKYQIEFHSEESPFHPDDDQESMVMPDKNGENYLCFLPKVEKAKSELPHTQLNVSSMIVETEKRVKLKTPDELLEALKGLCFVRQEGWWSYELCYQQKLRQFHMEDEKEKVVQEFILGVYDEEATAAFNQNLSDISTLKDPRSKDASQSRYHAHQYTNGTICDLTNEPRETEVRFVCSEPRAMISSITELSTCKYALTVHSPVLCKHPLFQEERPVWHTINCNLLPKDYKQAKPDKVKADDKHIFMATDIDSSSHDSDE
;
A
#
# COMPACT_ATOMS: atom_id res chain seq x y z
N MET A 1 -18.16 -62.91 8.73
CA MET A 1 -17.37 -62.65 7.50
C MET A 1 -17.61 -61.29 6.83
N ARG A 2 -18.45 -60.38 7.37
CA ARG A 2 -18.56 -58.99 6.85
C ARG A 2 -17.87 -57.93 7.73
N PHE A 3 -17.60 -58.25 9.00
CA PHE A 3 -16.86 -57.35 9.92
C PHE A 3 -15.33 -57.44 9.80
N LEU A 4 -14.80 -58.53 9.23
CA LEU A 4 -13.36 -58.69 9.03
C LEU A 4 -12.83 -57.97 7.77
N TRP A 5 -13.72 -57.60 6.84
CA TRP A 5 -13.36 -56.90 5.61
C TRP A 5 -13.30 -55.37 5.81
N LEU A 6 -14.10 -54.83 6.73
CA LEU A 6 -14.07 -53.40 7.06
C LEU A 6 -12.83 -52.99 7.86
N THR A 7 -12.30 -53.88 8.71
CA THR A 7 -11.06 -53.61 9.45
C THR A 7 -9.82 -53.68 8.57
N VAL A 8 -9.82 -54.51 7.52
CA VAL A 8 -8.71 -54.61 6.54
C VAL A 8 -8.69 -53.41 5.59
N VAL A 9 -9.85 -52.86 5.22
CA VAL A 9 -9.93 -51.63 4.41
C VAL A 9 -9.53 -50.39 5.22
N LEU A 10 -9.84 -50.34 6.53
CA LEU A 10 -9.39 -49.24 7.39
C LEU A 10 -7.86 -49.28 7.66
N TYR A 11 -7.28 -50.47 7.78
CA TYR A 11 -5.82 -50.64 7.95
C TYR A 11 -5.00 -50.37 6.68
N THR A 12 -5.59 -50.53 5.49
CA THR A 12 -4.93 -50.24 4.20
C THR A 12 -5.05 -48.79 3.77
N VAL A 13 -6.05 -48.05 4.28
CA VAL A 13 -6.15 -46.59 4.10
C VAL A 13 -5.29 -45.82 5.13
N CYS A 14 -4.98 -46.42 6.29
CA CYS A 14 -4.10 -45.81 7.31
C CYS A 14 -2.58 -45.95 7.08
N ASN A 15 -2.10 -46.67 6.05
CA ASN A 15 -0.67 -46.90 5.82
C ASN A 15 -0.12 -46.31 4.51
N LEU A 16 -0.80 -45.33 3.90
CA LEU A 16 -0.35 -44.70 2.65
C LEU A 16 -0.27 -43.17 2.69
N VAL A 17 -0.05 -42.58 3.87
CA VAL A 17 0.38 -41.18 3.99
C VAL A 17 1.47 -41.07 5.06
N LEU A 18 2.69 -41.48 4.70
CA LEU A 18 3.91 -41.02 5.34
C LEU A 18 4.98 -40.84 4.27
N ALA A 19 5.37 -39.59 4.04
CA ALA A 19 6.73 -39.10 4.00
C ALA A 19 6.84 -37.95 2.98
N ASP A 20 6.57 -36.72 3.43
CA ASP A 20 7.29 -35.59 2.87
C ASP A 20 8.06 -34.90 4.00
N GLN A 21 9.33 -34.69 3.72
CA GLN A 21 10.38 -34.31 4.65
C GLN A 21 10.10 -32.94 5.28
N ILE A 22 10.13 -32.90 6.61
CA ILE A 22 10.30 -31.66 7.37
C ILE A 22 11.77 -31.27 7.25
N TYR A 23 12.09 -30.40 6.28
CA TYR A 23 13.31 -29.61 6.35
C TYR A 23 13.05 -28.36 7.18
N LEU A 24 13.63 -28.37 8.37
CA LEU A 24 13.91 -27.19 9.17
C LEU A 24 14.95 -26.36 8.41
N THR A 25 14.56 -25.24 7.79
CA THR A 25 15.50 -24.24 7.30
C THR A 25 15.43 -22.98 8.15
N HIS A 26 16.61 -22.63 8.61
CA HIS A 26 17.01 -21.52 9.44
C HIS A 26 16.37 -20.16 9.10
N ALA A 27 16.24 -19.37 10.17
CA ALA A 27 16.22 -17.92 10.19
C ALA A 27 17.03 -17.28 9.05
N GLY A 28 16.36 -16.41 8.30
CA GLY A 28 16.94 -15.52 7.31
C GLY A 28 15.97 -14.37 7.09
N SER A 29 16.46 -13.16 7.28
CA SER A 29 15.70 -11.90 7.27
C SER A 29 14.78 -11.75 6.06
N THR A 30 13.53 -11.35 6.32
CA THR A 30 12.62 -10.90 5.26
C THR A 30 12.92 -9.45 4.90
N PHE A 31 14.04 -9.18 4.23
CA PHE A 31 14.18 -7.98 3.40
C PHE A 31 13.84 -8.37 1.96
N SER A 32 12.53 -8.44 1.65
CA SER A 32 12.07 -8.65 0.27
C SER A 32 11.85 -7.30 -0.39
N ARG A 33 12.88 -6.93 -1.15
CA ARG A 33 13.04 -5.80 -2.08
C ARG A 33 11.81 -5.61 -2.99
N SER A 34 11.17 -4.45 -2.89
CA SER A 34 10.14 -3.97 -3.83
C SER A 34 10.76 -3.68 -5.21
N SER A 35 10.85 -4.71 -6.05
CA SER A 35 11.40 -4.61 -7.41
C SER A 35 10.62 -5.43 -8.45
N ARG A 36 9.46 -5.98 -8.10
CA ARG A 36 8.77 -6.99 -8.95
C ARG A 36 7.50 -6.52 -9.66
N GLU A 37 7.10 -5.27 -9.51
CA GLU A 37 5.98 -4.74 -10.29
C GLU A 37 6.53 -3.89 -11.46
N PRO A 38 6.36 -4.31 -12.72
CA PRO A 38 6.84 -3.54 -13.84
C PRO A 38 6.01 -2.26 -13.96
N LYS A 39 6.66 -1.11 -13.74
CA LYS A 39 6.10 0.23 -13.96
C LYS A 39 5.88 0.55 -15.45
N TYR A 40 6.31 -0.34 -16.34
CA TYR A 40 6.29 -0.17 -17.78
C TYR A 40 5.67 -1.40 -18.46
N GLN A 41 4.85 -1.15 -19.47
CA GLN A 41 4.36 -2.17 -20.40
C GLN A 41 5.09 -2.02 -21.72
N ILE A 42 5.61 -3.10 -22.29
CA ILE A 42 6.32 -3.05 -23.59
C ILE A 42 5.36 -3.54 -24.67
N GLU A 43 5.17 -2.72 -25.71
CA GLU A 43 4.37 -3.07 -26.90
C GLU A 43 5.27 -3.13 -28.13
N PHE A 44 5.24 -4.28 -28.81
CA PHE A 44 6.02 -4.53 -30.01
C PHE A 44 5.18 -4.27 -31.25
N HIS A 45 5.72 -3.49 -32.18
CA HIS A 45 5.06 -3.06 -33.41
C HIS A 45 5.73 -3.71 -34.62
N SER A 46 4.89 -4.22 -35.52
CA SER A 46 5.33 -4.83 -36.78
C SER A 46 5.70 -3.78 -37.83
N GLU A 47 6.37 -4.20 -38.90
CA GLU A 47 6.67 -3.32 -40.04
C GLU A 47 5.40 -2.76 -40.73
N GLU A 48 4.29 -3.48 -40.65
CA GLU A 48 3.00 -3.08 -41.24
C GLU A 48 2.25 -2.05 -40.38
N SER A 49 2.62 -1.91 -39.10
CA SER A 49 1.94 -1.08 -38.12
C SER A 49 2.93 -0.41 -37.15
N PRO A 50 3.87 0.42 -37.63
CA PRO A 50 4.89 1.03 -36.77
C PRO A 50 4.28 2.07 -35.83
N PHE A 51 4.83 2.18 -34.62
CA PHE A 51 4.57 3.30 -33.74
C PHE A 51 5.27 4.57 -34.26
N HIS A 52 4.55 5.69 -34.25
CA HIS A 52 5.08 6.99 -34.66
C HIS A 52 5.25 7.88 -33.43
N PRO A 53 6.51 8.20 -33.03
CA PRO A 53 6.77 9.04 -31.87
C PRO A 53 6.50 10.52 -32.15
N ASP A 54 6.33 11.30 -31.09
CA ASP A 54 6.40 12.76 -31.15
C ASP A 54 7.84 13.25 -31.39
N ASP A 55 8.02 14.44 -31.95
CA ASP A 55 9.33 15.00 -32.41
C ASP A 55 10.45 15.03 -31.36
N ASP A 56 10.11 15.04 -30.07
CA ASP A 56 11.03 15.15 -28.93
C ASP A 56 11.09 13.87 -28.06
N GLN A 57 10.63 12.72 -28.58
CA GLN A 57 10.66 11.46 -27.82
C GLN A 57 12.03 10.77 -27.89
N GLU A 58 12.63 10.49 -26.73
CA GLU A 58 13.89 9.73 -26.65
C GLU A 58 13.68 8.27 -27.07
N SER A 59 14.67 7.69 -27.77
CA SER A 59 14.63 6.29 -28.22
C SER A 59 15.94 5.58 -28.00
N MET A 60 15.89 4.26 -27.81
CA MET A 60 17.06 3.39 -27.75
C MET A 60 16.86 2.11 -28.54
N VAL A 61 17.97 1.52 -28.99
CA VAL A 61 17.96 0.22 -29.65
C VAL A 61 18.07 -0.89 -28.61
N MET A 62 17.11 -1.80 -28.59
CA MET A 62 17.10 -2.96 -27.69
C MET A 62 17.03 -4.27 -28.50
N PRO A 63 17.98 -5.20 -28.32
CA PRO A 63 17.90 -6.53 -28.91
C PRO A 63 16.97 -7.44 -28.09
N ASP A 64 16.18 -8.25 -28.77
CA ASP A 64 15.38 -9.29 -28.13
C ASP A 64 16.22 -10.56 -27.82
N LYS A 65 15.58 -11.56 -27.21
CA LYS A 65 16.22 -12.86 -26.90
C LYS A 65 16.72 -13.63 -28.15
N ASN A 66 16.19 -13.32 -29.32
CA ASN A 66 16.52 -13.95 -30.59
C ASN A 66 17.60 -13.14 -31.36
N GLY A 67 18.03 -11.99 -30.83
CA GLY A 67 19.00 -11.08 -31.45
C GLY A 67 18.40 -10.13 -32.48
N GLU A 68 17.06 -10.01 -32.55
CA GLU A 68 16.37 -9.03 -33.39
C GLU A 68 16.39 -7.66 -32.71
N ASN A 69 16.75 -6.61 -33.47
CA ASN A 69 16.85 -5.27 -32.93
C ASN A 69 15.50 -4.56 -33.01
N TYR A 70 15.15 -3.85 -31.94
CA TYR A 70 13.98 -2.98 -31.89
C TYR A 70 14.41 -1.55 -31.57
N LEU A 71 13.79 -0.56 -32.21
CA LEU A 71 13.88 0.83 -31.81
C LEU A 71 12.72 1.12 -30.85
N CYS A 72 13.06 1.33 -29.58
CA CYS A 72 12.09 1.51 -28.52
C CYS A 72 12.07 2.95 -28.03
N PHE A 73 10.85 3.52 -27.94
CA PHE A 73 10.62 4.90 -27.55
C PHE A 73 10.32 4.98 -26.07
N LEU A 74 11.14 5.74 -25.35
CA LEU A 74 10.98 5.94 -23.92
C LEU A 74 9.81 6.91 -23.66
N PRO A 75 8.96 6.62 -22.67
CA PRO A 75 7.93 7.55 -22.26
C PRO A 75 8.59 8.79 -21.68
N LYS A 76 8.05 9.97 -22.03
CA LYS A 76 8.43 11.24 -21.40
C LYS A 76 7.90 11.21 -19.97
N VAL A 77 8.74 10.80 -19.03
CA VAL A 77 8.44 10.98 -17.61
C VAL A 77 8.60 12.47 -17.36
N GLU A 78 7.48 13.19 -17.24
CA GLU A 78 7.52 14.52 -16.65
C GLU A 78 8.15 14.33 -15.27
N LYS A 79 9.40 14.79 -15.10
CA LYS A 79 9.95 14.95 -13.76
C LYS A 79 8.97 15.87 -13.07
N ALA A 80 8.24 15.35 -12.08
CA ALA A 80 7.49 16.18 -11.16
C ALA A 80 8.46 17.30 -10.78
N LYS A 81 8.16 18.52 -11.24
CA LYS A 81 9.03 19.65 -10.96
C LYS A 81 9.11 19.69 -9.45
N SER A 82 10.31 19.45 -8.91
CA SER A 82 10.67 19.91 -7.57
C SER A 82 10.84 21.43 -7.63
N GLU A 83 9.90 22.13 -8.26
CA GLU A 83 9.63 23.51 -7.97
C GLU A 83 8.58 23.41 -6.88
N LEU A 84 9.01 23.60 -5.64
CA LEU A 84 8.09 24.02 -4.60
C LEU A 84 7.25 25.16 -5.19
N PRO A 85 5.92 25.05 -5.26
CA PRO A 85 5.15 26.18 -4.86
C PRO A 85 5.29 26.20 -3.34
N HIS A 86 6.22 27.01 -2.82
CA HIS A 86 6.04 27.62 -1.50
C HIS A 86 4.83 28.54 -1.60
N THR A 87 3.65 27.99 -1.85
CA THR A 87 2.41 28.59 -1.42
C THR A 87 2.12 27.91 -0.10
N GLN A 88 2.43 28.64 0.97
CA GLN A 88 1.71 28.50 2.22
C GLN A 88 0.22 28.54 1.87
N LEU A 89 -0.41 27.38 1.71
CA LEU A 89 -1.85 27.29 1.68
C LEU A 89 -2.33 27.40 3.12
N ASN A 90 -2.24 28.64 3.63
CA ASN A 90 -3.21 29.08 4.61
C ASN A 90 -4.59 28.84 3.98
N VAL A 91 -5.51 28.26 4.75
CA VAL A 91 -6.88 27.98 4.34
C VAL A 91 -7.57 29.28 3.93
N SER A 92 -7.43 29.65 2.66
CA SER A 92 -8.24 30.64 1.95
C SER A 92 -8.01 30.48 0.44
N SER A 93 -9.02 29.91 -0.19
CA SER A 93 -9.30 29.93 -1.64
C SER A 93 -8.18 29.50 -2.59
N MET A 94 -8.29 28.29 -3.13
CA MET A 94 -7.78 28.02 -4.48
C MET A 94 -8.86 28.43 -5.49
N ILE A 95 -8.55 29.45 -6.29
CA ILE A 95 -9.29 29.81 -7.50
C ILE A 95 -8.48 29.24 -8.67
N VAL A 96 -8.99 28.16 -9.27
CA VAL A 96 -8.70 27.85 -10.68
C VAL A 96 -9.98 28.19 -11.44
N GLU A 97 -9.85 29.11 -12.39
CA GLU A 97 -10.93 29.58 -13.24
C GLU A 97 -11.41 28.43 -14.12
N THR A 98 -12.54 27.83 -13.76
CA THR A 98 -13.64 27.43 -14.65
C THR A 98 -14.77 26.78 -13.83
N GLU A 99 -15.81 27.57 -13.55
CA GLU A 99 -17.22 27.15 -13.50
C GLU A 99 -17.64 25.91 -12.68
N LYS A 100 -17.32 25.93 -11.38
CA LYS A 100 -18.23 25.67 -10.23
C LYS A 100 -17.31 25.50 -9.03
N ARG A 101 -17.33 26.46 -8.10
CA ARG A 101 -16.68 26.28 -6.79
C ARG A 101 -17.43 25.19 -6.02
N VAL A 102 -17.16 23.93 -6.34
CA VAL A 102 -17.51 22.81 -5.48
C VAL A 102 -16.57 22.93 -4.30
N LYS A 103 -17.07 23.48 -3.19
CA LYS A 103 -16.36 23.44 -1.92
C LYS A 103 -16.06 21.96 -1.64
N LEU A 104 -14.79 21.57 -1.73
CA LEU A 104 -14.38 20.21 -1.40
C LEU A 104 -14.70 19.98 0.07
N LYS A 105 -15.42 18.89 0.34
CA LYS A 105 -15.73 18.47 1.71
C LYS A 105 -14.43 18.07 2.41
N THR A 106 -14.33 18.31 3.70
CA THR A 106 -13.20 17.79 4.49
C THR A 106 -13.30 16.26 4.62
N PRO A 107 -12.20 15.56 4.95
CA PRO A 107 -12.25 14.12 5.23
C PRO A 107 -13.29 13.76 6.29
N ASP A 108 -13.37 14.53 7.38
CA ASP A 108 -14.36 14.33 8.43
C ASP A 108 -15.80 14.53 7.92
N GLU A 109 -16.06 15.59 7.13
CA GLU A 109 -17.38 15.82 6.51
C GLU A 109 -17.81 14.69 5.55
N LEU A 110 -16.86 14.00 4.92
CA LEU A 110 -17.16 12.83 4.09
C LEU A 110 -17.45 11.60 4.93
N LEU A 111 -16.69 11.40 6.01
CA LEU A 111 -16.83 10.27 6.91
C LEU A 111 -18.05 10.36 7.83
N GLU A 112 -18.70 11.52 7.98
CA GLU A 112 -20.01 11.64 8.66
C GLU A 112 -21.07 10.68 8.07
N ALA A 113 -20.93 10.24 6.82
CA ALA A 113 -21.78 9.21 6.24
C ALA A 113 -21.68 7.84 6.96
N LEU A 114 -20.65 7.62 7.78
CA LEU A 114 -20.45 6.42 8.58
C LEU A 114 -21.08 6.52 9.97
N LYS A 115 -21.66 7.66 10.34
CA LYS A 115 -22.24 7.89 11.66
C LYS A 115 -23.38 6.91 11.93
N GLY A 116 -23.31 6.26 13.10
CA GLY A 116 -24.25 5.22 13.51
C GLY A 116 -24.00 3.84 12.88
N LEU A 117 -22.99 3.69 12.02
CA LEU A 117 -22.57 2.39 11.49
C LEU A 117 -21.51 1.75 12.39
N CYS A 118 -21.63 0.43 12.53
CA CYS A 118 -20.63 -0.41 13.17
C CYS A 118 -20.10 -1.45 12.17
N PHE A 119 -18.80 -1.66 12.18
CA PHE A 119 -18.10 -2.61 11.32
C PHE A 119 -17.53 -3.72 12.18
N VAL A 120 -17.78 -4.97 11.79
CA VAL A 120 -17.28 -6.16 12.50
C VAL A 120 -16.31 -6.91 11.61
N ARG A 121 -15.19 -7.34 12.20
CA ARG A 121 -14.23 -8.26 11.58
C ARG A 121 -13.82 -9.33 12.57
N GLN A 122 -13.89 -10.58 12.15
CA GLN A 122 -13.34 -11.70 12.89
C GLN A 122 -11.92 -11.99 12.40
N GLU A 123 -10.98 -12.15 13.33
CA GLU A 123 -9.59 -12.50 13.04
C GLU A 123 -9.10 -13.51 14.08
N GLY A 124 -9.15 -14.79 13.67
CA GLY A 124 -8.87 -15.92 14.56
C GLY A 124 -9.88 -16.01 15.70
N TRP A 125 -9.38 -16.04 16.93
CA TRP A 125 -10.17 -16.12 18.17
C TRP A 125 -10.97 -14.85 18.46
N TRP A 126 -10.52 -13.70 17.97
CA TRP A 126 -11.11 -12.40 18.33
C TRP A 126 -12.02 -11.86 17.23
N SER A 127 -13.11 -11.23 17.65
CA SER A 127 -13.92 -10.34 16.83
C SER A 127 -13.69 -8.90 17.25
N TYR A 128 -13.62 -8.00 16.27
CA TYR A 128 -13.40 -6.57 16.46
C TYR A 128 -14.59 -5.81 15.90
N GLU A 129 -15.20 -4.96 16.72
CA GLU A 129 -16.29 -4.09 16.30
C GLU A 129 -15.89 -2.63 16.50
N LEU A 130 -15.84 -1.89 15.39
CA LEU A 130 -15.69 -0.45 15.37
C LEU A 130 -17.04 0.21 15.11
N CYS A 131 -17.57 0.96 16.07
CA CYS A 131 -18.67 1.89 15.83
C CYS A 131 -18.11 3.30 15.61
N TYR A 132 -18.38 3.89 14.45
CA TYR A 132 -17.77 5.15 14.03
C TYR A 132 -18.08 6.29 15.02
N GLN A 133 -17.03 7.02 15.45
CA GLN A 133 -17.07 8.07 16.48
C GLN A 133 -17.67 7.61 17.82
N GLN A 134 -17.63 6.31 18.12
CA GLN A 134 -18.08 5.76 19.40
C GLN A 134 -16.95 5.00 20.07
N LYS A 135 -16.86 3.68 19.86
CA LYS A 135 -15.86 2.83 20.50
C LYS A 135 -15.41 1.73 19.56
N LEU A 136 -14.19 1.28 19.81
CA LEU A 136 -13.65 0.04 19.27
C LEU A 136 -13.60 -0.99 20.39
N ARG A 137 -14.19 -2.16 20.15
CA ARG A 137 -14.12 -3.29 21.08
C ARG A 137 -13.57 -4.54 20.41
N GLN A 138 -12.89 -5.34 21.21
CA GLN A 138 -12.47 -6.70 20.92
C GLN A 138 -13.28 -7.65 21.80
N PHE A 139 -13.83 -8.71 21.22
CA PHE A 139 -14.63 -9.68 21.96
C PHE A 139 -14.54 -11.08 21.36
N HIS A 140 -14.80 -12.09 22.17
CA HIS A 140 -14.94 -13.49 21.74
C HIS A 140 -16.33 -14.00 22.08
N MET A 141 -16.95 -14.74 21.14
CA MET A 141 -18.28 -15.34 21.28
C MET A 141 -18.17 -16.86 21.26
N GLU A 142 -18.96 -17.52 22.11
CA GLU A 142 -19.08 -18.98 22.10
C GLU A 142 -20.07 -19.43 20.99
N ASP A 143 -19.62 -20.32 20.09
CA ASP A 143 -20.32 -20.70 18.85
C ASP A 143 -21.77 -21.20 19.04
N GLU A 144 -22.07 -21.79 20.20
CA GLU A 144 -23.38 -22.41 20.45
C GLU A 144 -24.43 -21.47 21.05
N LYS A 145 -24.03 -20.31 21.59
CA LYS A 145 -24.91 -19.48 22.43
C LYS A 145 -24.97 -18.00 22.04
N GLU A 146 -24.25 -17.59 20.99
CA GLU A 146 -24.09 -16.18 20.61
C GLU A 146 -23.76 -15.26 21.81
N LYS A 147 -23.09 -15.82 22.83
CA LYS A 147 -22.82 -15.11 24.07
C LYS A 147 -21.39 -14.60 24.05
N VAL A 148 -21.23 -13.31 24.24
CA VAL A 148 -19.92 -12.69 24.48
C VAL A 148 -19.38 -13.21 25.80
N VAL A 149 -18.26 -13.94 25.76
CA VAL A 149 -17.61 -14.51 26.95
C VAL A 149 -16.44 -13.67 27.42
N GLN A 150 -15.84 -12.88 26.54
CA GLN A 150 -14.75 -11.97 26.86
C GLN A 150 -14.86 -10.72 25.99
N GLU A 151 -14.66 -9.55 26.60
CA GLU A 151 -14.75 -8.24 25.94
C GLU A 151 -13.67 -7.28 26.50
N PHE A 152 -13.02 -6.55 25.61
CA PHE A 152 -12.12 -5.45 25.91
C PHE A 152 -12.44 -4.25 25.03
N ILE A 153 -12.43 -3.05 25.60
CA ILE A 153 -12.50 -1.80 24.84
C ILE A 153 -11.09 -1.42 24.44
N LEU A 154 -10.84 -1.31 23.13
CA LEU A 154 -9.53 -0.90 22.59
C LEU A 154 -9.40 0.62 22.44
N GLY A 155 -10.48 1.34 22.73
CA GLY A 155 -10.53 2.79 22.82
C GLY A 155 -11.93 3.34 22.56
N VAL A 156 -12.15 4.56 22.98
CA VAL A 156 -13.33 5.40 22.75
C VAL A 156 -12.89 6.60 21.94
N TYR A 157 -13.70 7.02 20.97
CA TYR A 157 -13.37 8.13 20.08
C TYR A 157 -13.04 9.39 20.87
N ASP A 158 -11.89 9.98 20.57
CA ASP A 158 -11.34 11.15 21.23
C ASP A 158 -11.19 12.27 20.20
N GLU A 159 -12.13 13.22 20.22
CA GLU A 159 -12.19 14.34 19.26
C GLU A 159 -10.97 15.27 19.42
N GLU A 160 -10.55 15.52 20.65
CA GLU A 160 -9.45 16.43 20.98
C GLU A 160 -8.10 15.84 20.57
N ALA A 161 -7.86 14.56 20.90
CA ALA A 161 -6.68 13.83 20.44
C ALA A 161 -6.66 13.68 18.91
N THR A 162 -7.82 13.44 18.29
CA THR A 162 -7.94 13.39 16.82
C THR A 162 -7.59 14.72 16.18
N ALA A 163 -8.13 15.83 16.69
CA ALA A 163 -7.83 17.16 16.19
C ALA A 163 -6.35 17.51 16.39
N ALA A 164 -5.76 17.23 17.55
CA ALA A 164 -4.35 17.48 17.83
C ALA A 164 -3.43 16.65 16.92
N PHE A 165 -3.76 15.37 16.70
CA PHE A 165 -3.01 14.48 15.79
C PHE A 165 -3.04 15.02 14.36
N ASN A 166 -4.22 15.37 13.84
CA ASN A 166 -4.39 15.87 12.47
C ASN A 166 -3.85 17.29 12.27
N GLN A 167 -3.76 18.12 13.31
CA GLN A 167 -3.08 19.42 13.26
C GLN A 167 -1.57 19.29 13.16
N ASN A 168 -0.97 18.36 13.90
CA ASN A 168 0.47 18.10 13.86
C ASN A 168 0.91 17.50 12.52
N LEU A 169 0.00 16.78 11.85
CA LEU A 169 0.22 16.13 10.56
C LEU A 169 -0.20 16.99 9.36
N SER A 170 -0.05 18.31 9.44
CA SER A 170 -0.47 19.28 8.41
C SER A 170 0.07 18.99 7.00
N ASP A 171 1.12 18.17 6.89
CA ASP A 171 1.62 17.64 5.63
C ASP A 171 1.00 16.28 5.32
N ILE A 172 -0.18 16.32 4.67
CA ILE A 172 -0.91 15.16 4.12
C ILE A 172 -0.02 14.28 3.21
N SER A 173 1.14 14.79 2.74
CA SER A 173 2.16 14.04 1.98
C SER A 173 2.94 12.99 2.80
N THR A 174 2.83 13.01 4.13
CA THR A 174 3.57 12.08 5.02
C THR A 174 2.74 10.91 5.53
N LEU A 175 1.41 10.90 5.33
CA LEU A 175 0.51 9.82 5.77
C LEU A 175 0.51 8.65 4.79
N LYS A 176 1.69 8.06 4.61
CA LYS A 176 1.89 6.78 3.93
C LYS A 176 2.02 5.73 5.01
N ASP A 177 1.23 4.65 4.93
CA ASP A 177 1.39 3.55 5.89
C ASP A 177 2.81 2.95 5.72
N PRO A 178 3.67 2.97 6.76
CA PRO A 178 5.03 2.42 6.67
C PRO A 178 5.07 0.91 6.36
N ARG A 179 3.94 0.21 6.49
CA ARG A 179 3.84 -1.25 6.35
C ARG A 179 3.23 -1.72 5.03
N SER A 180 2.70 -0.83 4.18
CA SER A 180 2.20 -1.22 2.86
C SER A 180 3.37 -1.37 1.88
N LYS A 181 3.52 -2.56 1.28
CA LYS A 181 4.63 -2.88 0.35
C LYS A 181 4.47 -2.27 -1.05
N ASP A 182 3.31 -1.69 -1.33
CA ASP A 182 2.95 -1.19 -2.66
C ASP A 182 3.39 0.27 -2.83
N ALA A 183 3.96 0.58 -4.00
CA ALA A 183 4.44 1.93 -4.34
C ALA A 183 3.29 2.95 -4.53
N SER A 184 2.04 2.49 -4.56
CA SER A 184 0.80 3.27 -4.65
C SER A 184 0.20 3.54 -3.27
N GLN A 185 1.01 4.06 -2.35
CA GLN A 185 0.63 4.27 -0.96
C GLN A 185 -0.56 5.23 -0.85
N SER A 186 -1.77 4.67 -0.69
CA SER A 186 -3.00 5.39 -0.44
C SER A 186 -2.87 6.21 0.84
N ARG A 187 -3.06 7.52 0.75
CA ARG A 187 -3.13 8.40 1.92
C ARG A 187 -4.30 7.97 2.80
N TYR A 188 -4.16 8.16 4.11
CA TYR A 188 -5.21 7.82 5.09
C TYR A 188 -5.56 9.01 5.98
N HIS A 189 -6.79 9.00 6.52
CA HIS A 189 -7.26 9.97 7.51
C HIS A 189 -7.36 9.27 8.86
N ALA A 190 -6.81 9.85 9.91
CA ALA A 190 -6.69 9.18 11.20
C ALA A 190 -7.66 9.73 12.24
N HIS A 191 -8.26 8.82 13.01
CA HIS A 191 -9.03 9.10 14.22
C HIS A 191 -8.36 8.40 15.40
N GLN A 192 -8.27 9.10 16.54
CA GLN A 192 -7.70 8.56 17.77
C GLN A 192 -8.81 8.02 18.67
N TYR A 193 -8.62 6.80 19.18
CA TYR A 193 -9.51 6.15 20.13
C TYR A 193 -8.71 5.85 21.41
N THR A 194 -9.00 6.57 22.50
CA THR A 194 -8.23 6.53 23.75
C THR A 194 -9.09 5.96 24.88
N ASN A 195 -8.56 5.89 26.11
CA ASN A 195 -9.36 5.52 27.30
C ASN A 195 -10.06 4.15 27.21
N GLY A 196 -9.40 3.15 26.59
CA GLY A 196 -9.88 1.77 26.56
C GLY A 196 -9.77 1.07 27.92
N THR A 197 -10.11 -0.23 27.93
CA THR A 197 -9.95 -1.08 29.12
C THR A 197 -8.49 -1.11 29.55
N ILE A 198 -8.24 -0.99 30.86
CA ILE A 198 -6.88 -1.02 31.43
C ILE A 198 -6.17 -2.32 31.03
N CYS A 199 -4.98 -2.17 30.47
CA CYS A 199 -4.11 -3.26 30.09
C CYS A 199 -3.53 -3.90 31.35
N ASP A 200 -3.65 -5.22 31.46
CA ASP A 200 -3.08 -6.01 32.56
C ASP A 200 -1.54 -6.06 32.51
N LEU A 201 -0.95 -5.93 31.32
CA LEU A 201 0.50 -5.99 31.12
C LEU A 201 1.21 -4.65 31.35
N THR A 202 0.61 -3.54 30.90
CA THR A 202 1.22 -2.20 31.00
C THR A 202 0.60 -1.35 32.09
N ASN A 203 -0.58 -1.72 32.60
CA ASN A 203 -1.41 -0.92 33.51
C ASN A 203 -1.83 0.45 32.93
N GLU A 204 -1.76 0.63 31.61
CA GLU A 204 -2.24 1.80 30.90
C GLU A 204 -3.56 1.48 30.15
N PRO A 205 -4.43 2.47 29.91
CA PRO A 205 -5.61 2.28 29.05
C PRO A 205 -5.19 1.85 27.64
N ARG A 206 -5.90 0.88 27.07
CA ARG A 206 -5.73 0.53 25.64
C ARG A 206 -6.09 1.72 24.76
N GLU A 207 -5.35 1.89 23.67
CA GLU A 207 -5.57 2.94 22.67
C GLU A 207 -5.43 2.40 21.25
N THR A 208 -6.13 3.03 20.31
CA THR A 208 -6.13 2.65 18.89
C THR A 208 -6.10 3.86 17.97
N GLU A 209 -5.21 3.82 16.98
CA GLU A 209 -5.25 4.70 15.81
C GLU A 209 -6.12 4.04 14.73
N VAL A 210 -7.24 4.65 14.37
CA VAL A 210 -8.13 4.19 13.31
C VAL A 210 -7.83 4.95 12.02
N ARG A 211 -7.36 4.24 10.99
CA ARG A 211 -6.94 4.78 9.69
C ARG A 211 -8.02 4.55 8.63
N PHE A 212 -8.61 5.60 8.10
CA PHE A 212 -9.55 5.53 6.98
C PHE A 212 -8.82 5.67 5.66
N VAL A 213 -8.98 4.68 4.79
CA VAL A 213 -8.35 4.61 3.47
C VAL A 213 -9.45 4.58 2.40
N CYS A 214 -9.27 5.32 1.31
CA CYS A 214 -10.17 5.21 0.15
C CYS A 214 -10.08 3.81 -0.44
N SER A 215 -11.21 3.09 -0.48
CA SER A 215 -11.31 1.81 -1.17
C SER A 215 -12.78 1.49 -1.44
N GLU A 216 -13.04 0.93 -2.62
CA GLU A 216 -14.37 0.52 -3.11
C GLU A 216 -14.54 -1.01 -3.01
N PRO A 217 -15.77 -1.56 -2.93
CA PRO A 217 -17.06 -0.88 -3.08
C PRO A 217 -17.76 -0.48 -1.76
N ARG A 218 -17.32 -1.00 -0.61
CA ARG A 218 -18.03 -0.83 0.67
C ARG A 218 -17.08 -0.53 1.82
N ALA A 219 -17.60 0.14 2.84
CA ALA A 219 -16.84 0.40 4.06
C ALA A 219 -16.69 -0.88 4.90
N MET A 220 -15.46 -1.20 5.32
CA MET A 220 -15.16 -2.37 6.15
C MET A 220 -13.79 -2.27 6.83
N ILE A 221 -13.61 -3.02 7.92
CA ILE A 221 -12.30 -3.18 8.57
C ILE A 221 -11.42 -4.07 7.68
N SER A 222 -10.33 -3.49 7.16
CA SER A 222 -9.37 -4.15 6.28
C SER A 222 -8.28 -4.90 7.05
N SER A 223 -7.82 -4.33 8.16
CA SER A 223 -6.83 -4.96 9.03
C SER A 223 -6.90 -4.37 10.45
N ILE A 224 -6.42 -5.16 11.40
CA ILE A 224 -6.10 -4.70 12.76
C ILE A 224 -4.73 -5.26 13.13
N THR A 225 -3.91 -4.45 13.78
CA THR A 225 -2.57 -4.88 14.21
C THR A 225 -2.22 -4.22 15.52
N GLU A 226 -1.70 -5.00 16.47
CA GLU A 226 -1.10 -4.49 17.69
C GLU A 226 0.30 -3.96 17.36
N LEU A 227 0.50 -2.65 17.45
CA LEU A 227 1.77 -1.99 17.14
C LEU A 227 2.80 -2.23 18.25
N SER A 228 2.33 -2.19 19.48
CA SER A 228 3.02 -2.55 20.71
C SER A 228 1.97 -2.98 21.74
N THR A 229 2.39 -3.55 22.86
CA THR A 229 1.47 -4.07 23.88
C THR A 229 0.37 -3.06 24.21
N CYS A 230 -0.89 -3.45 23.99
CA CYS A 230 -2.10 -2.66 24.24
C CYS A 230 -2.25 -1.35 23.41
N LYS A 231 -1.48 -1.19 22.33
CA LYS A 231 -1.61 -0.10 21.35
C LYS A 231 -1.88 -0.67 19.96
N TYR A 232 -2.99 -0.27 19.35
CA TYR A 232 -3.46 -0.88 18.11
C TYR A 232 -3.48 0.13 16.95
N ALA A 233 -3.36 -0.38 15.73
CA ALA A 233 -3.72 0.32 14.51
C ALA A 233 -4.78 -0.50 13.77
N LEU A 234 -5.86 0.16 13.38
CA LEU A 234 -6.97 -0.47 12.66
C LEU A 234 -7.22 0.31 11.36
N THR A 235 -7.21 -0.40 10.24
CA THR A 235 -7.44 0.20 8.92
C THR A 235 -8.86 -0.08 8.45
N VAL A 236 -9.59 0.98 8.10
CA VAL A 236 -10.94 0.93 7.55
C VAL A 236 -10.90 1.36 6.09
N HIS A 237 -11.29 0.46 5.19
CA HIS A 237 -11.59 0.82 3.81
C HIS A 237 -12.91 1.59 3.77
N SER A 238 -12.96 2.68 3.01
CA SER A 238 -14.14 3.55 2.95
C SER A 238 -14.30 4.22 1.58
N PRO A 239 -15.38 3.93 0.83
CA PRO A 239 -15.60 4.51 -0.50
C PRO A 239 -15.97 6.00 -0.44
N VAL A 240 -16.48 6.49 0.70
CA VAL A 240 -16.86 7.92 0.83
C VAL A 240 -15.64 8.84 0.80
N LEU A 241 -14.49 8.33 1.23
CA LEU A 241 -13.23 9.06 1.24
C LEU A 241 -12.64 9.21 -0.18
N CYS A 242 -12.98 8.30 -1.11
CA CYS A 242 -12.58 8.36 -2.51
C CYS A 242 -13.14 9.58 -3.28
N LYS A 243 -14.15 10.24 -2.73
CA LYS A 243 -14.68 11.52 -3.26
C LYS A 243 -13.71 12.68 -3.08
N HIS A 244 -12.69 12.50 -2.24
CA HIS A 244 -11.68 13.51 -1.99
C HIS A 244 -10.42 13.23 -2.82
N PRO A 245 -9.95 14.18 -3.65
CA PRO A 245 -8.80 13.97 -4.54
C PRO A 245 -7.53 13.50 -3.81
N LEU A 246 -7.29 13.98 -2.58
CA LEU A 246 -6.12 13.57 -1.79
C LEU A 246 -6.11 12.10 -1.35
N PHE A 247 -7.21 11.36 -1.45
CA PHE A 247 -7.26 9.95 -1.02
C PHE A 247 -7.42 9.00 -2.20
N GLN A 248 -7.59 9.53 -3.41
CA GLN A 248 -7.59 8.70 -4.61
C GLN A 248 -6.18 8.14 -4.77
N GLU A 249 -6.05 6.81 -4.82
CA GLU A 249 -4.80 6.17 -5.15
C GLU A 249 -4.30 6.74 -6.48
N GLU A 250 -3.04 7.21 -6.49
CA GLU A 250 -2.31 7.35 -7.74
C GLU A 250 -2.18 5.94 -8.29
N ARG A 251 -3.10 5.56 -9.19
CA ARG A 251 -2.97 4.32 -9.93
C ARG A 251 -1.59 4.35 -10.55
N PRO A 252 -0.75 3.32 -10.36
CA PRO A 252 0.54 3.28 -11.03
C PRO A 252 0.26 3.42 -12.52
N VAL A 253 0.62 4.56 -13.08
CA VAL A 253 0.48 4.81 -14.51
C VAL A 253 1.50 3.88 -15.15
N TRP A 254 1.04 2.74 -15.69
CA TRP A 254 1.91 1.95 -16.54
C TRP A 254 2.26 2.80 -17.73
N HIS A 255 3.54 3.12 -17.87
CA HIS A 255 4.00 3.81 -19.07
C HIS A 255 4.29 2.77 -20.15
N THR A 256 3.74 2.99 -21.34
CA THR A 256 3.97 2.07 -22.47
C THR A 256 5.28 2.45 -23.17
N ILE A 257 6.18 1.49 -23.32
CA ILE A 257 7.36 1.58 -24.17
C ILE A 257 6.99 0.92 -25.49
N ASN A 258 6.88 1.72 -26.54
CA ASN A 258 6.59 1.23 -27.89
C ASN A 258 7.89 0.88 -28.60
N CYS A 259 7.97 -0.32 -29.16
CA CYS A 259 9.17 -0.86 -29.81
C CYS A 259 8.88 -1.24 -31.27
N ASN A 260 9.48 -0.55 -32.23
CA ASN A 260 9.39 -0.88 -33.65
C ASN A 260 10.49 -1.87 -34.04
N LEU A 261 10.15 -2.92 -34.80
CA LEU A 261 11.14 -3.83 -35.37
C LEU A 261 12.10 -3.08 -36.30
N LEU A 262 13.41 -3.30 -36.15
CA LEU A 262 14.42 -2.77 -37.05
C LEU A 262 14.84 -3.82 -38.09
N PRO A 263 15.12 -3.39 -39.33
CA PRO A 263 15.69 -4.25 -40.36
C PRO A 263 17.01 -4.91 -39.92
N LYS A 264 17.26 -6.13 -40.39
CA LYS A 264 18.46 -6.93 -40.03
C LYS A 264 19.79 -6.31 -40.46
N ASP A 265 19.76 -5.35 -41.37
CA ASP A 265 20.91 -4.59 -41.88
C ASP A 265 21.10 -3.22 -41.20
N TYR A 266 20.31 -2.91 -40.16
CA TYR A 266 20.41 -1.65 -39.43
C TYR A 266 21.80 -1.46 -38.81
N LYS A 267 22.54 -0.47 -39.32
CA LYS A 267 23.80 -0.02 -38.73
C LYS A 267 23.48 1.09 -37.74
N GLN A 268 23.75 0.86 -36.46
CA GLN A 268 23.60 1.87 -35.41
C GLN A 268 24.35 3.15 -35.82
N ALA A 269 23.62 4.23 -36.06
CA ALA A 269 24.24 5.53 -36.27
C ALA A 269 24.96 5.90 -34.96
N LYS A 270 26.29 6.07 -35.04
CA LYS A 270 27.05 6.60 -33.91
C LYS A 270 26.44 7.97 -33.57
N PRO A 271 26.13 8.28 -32.30
CA PRO A 271 25.80 9.64 -31.94
C PRO A 271 26.99 10.51 -32.36
N ASP A 272 26.72 11.57 -33.12
CA ASP A 272 27.69 12.63 -33.33
C ASP A 272 28.25 13.02 -31.98
N LYS A 273 29.58 13.14 -31.90
CA LYS A 273 30.29 13.56 -30.69
C LYS A 273 29.83 14.98 -30.31
N VAL A 274 28.71 15.09 -29.62
CA VAL A 274 28.41 16.25 -28.80
C VAL A 274 29.40 16.20 -27.65
N LYS A 275 30.19 17.27 -27.53
CA LYS A 275 31.24 17.45 -26.54
C LYS A 275 30.76 16.96 -25.17
N ALA A 276 31.56 16.08 -24.57
CA ALA A 276 31.41 15.67 -23.19
C ALA A 276 31.42 16.92 -22.30
N ASP A 277 30.27 17.26 -21.72
CA ASP A 277 30.24 18.00 -20.46
C ASP A 277 30.03 16.95 -19.37
N ASP A 278 31.02 16.86 -18.50
CA ASP A 278 31.21 15.81 -17.53
C ASP A 278 30.19 15.97 -16.39
N LYS A 279 29.03 15.32 -16.53
CA LYS A 279 28.08 15.17 -15.42
C LYS A 279 27.99 13.71 -15.01
N HIS A 280 28.76 13.44 -13.96
CA HIS A 280 28.84 12.20 -13.22
C HIS A 280 27.46 11.58 -12.98
N ILE A 281 27.25 10.36 -13.48
CA ILE A 281 26.09 9.53 -13.17
C ILE A 281 26.26 9.07 -11.71
N PHE A 282 25.46 9.64 -10.79
CA PHE A 282 25.38 9.12 -9.43
C PHE A 282 24.45 7.91 -9.42
N MET A 283 25.03 6.72 -9.25
CA MET A 283 24.28 5.58 -8.74
C MET A 283 24.04 5.82 -7.27
N ALA A 284 22.78 6.03 -6.87
CA ALA A 284 22.40 5.99 -5.46
C ALA A 284 22.43 4.53 -5.01
N THR A 285 23.62 4.05 -4.65
CA THR A 285 23.79 2.81 -3.88
C THR A 285 23.52 3.10 -2.41
N ASP A 286 22.80 2.16 -1.83
CA ASP A 286 22.38 2.09 -0.43
C ASP A 286 23.47 2.55 0.54
N ILE A 287 23.14 3.54 1.36
CA ILE A 287 23.87 3.84 2.58
C ILE A 287 23.42 2.80 3.59
N ASP A 288 24.26 1.82 3.88
CA ASP A 288 24.18 1.12 5.15
C ASP A 288 25.52 1.14 5.89
N SER A 289 25.35 1.49 7.15
CA SER A 289 26.20 1.32 8.33
C SER A 289 27.59 0.69 8.19
N SER A 290 28.58 1.32 8.83
CA SER A 290 29.22 0.72 10.02
C SER A 290 30.28 1.61 10.66
N SER A 291 30.25 1.63 11.99
CA SER A 291 31.36 1.72 12.94
C SER A 291 32.29 2.94 12.89
N HIS A 292 32.16 3.81 13.88
CA HIS A 292 33.32 4.47 14.48
C HIS A 292 33.49 3.90 15.88
N ASP A 293 34.53 3.07 16.02
CA ASP A 293 35.14 2.70 17.29
C ASP A 293 36.56 3.27 17.27
N SER A 294 36.87 4.01 18.35
CA SER A 294 38.17 4.19 19.02
C SER A 294 39.45 4.59 18.26
N ASP A 295 40.15 5.54 18.91
CA ASP A 295 41.60 5.78 18.98
C ASP A 295 42.26 6.69 17.91
N GLU A 296 42.42 7.99 18.25
CA GLU A 296 43.69 8.60 18.73
C GLU A 296 43.47 10.04 19.24
#